data_AF-A0A9X3IYW6-F1
#
_entry.id   AF-A0A9X3IYW6-F1
#
_cell.length_a   1.000
_cell.length_b   1.000
_cell.length_c   1.000
_cell.angle_alpha   90.00
_cell.angle_beta   90.00
_cell.angle_gamma   90.00
#
_symmetry.space_group_name_H-M   'P 1'
#
loop_
_entity.id
_entity.type
_entity.pdbx_description
1 polymer ?
#
loop_
_entity_poly.entity_id
_entity_poly.type
_entity_poly.pdbx_seq_one_letter_code
_entity_poly.pdbx_strand_id
1 'polypeptide(L)'
;MTELANQPLTGIDPAHLAEDWLASWLTPQLPGSASIPVPARPMMQQLIDDWRAVSGGGDLDLKKAPFRLLAIVNRIDLSRRGKGGGGYGGGIGGDFLDAGEGRFVFGLVLPAGYTVKGYNKPGVLDSKTGCRLTPFTVIFEYKVDKPGCKKVRDWAQQWRALDTLPFGATYNAALQAITDQFTVAGASPSRGNRSALGQLRTNDFLMAPLWQMREHQLPLPTGFLSPHQVADTVELFHNNTTSFGAWIVSNLMQLPPQSFPWAGASDVPSPGTFWDGAHSAIDTLLITSGPGNDANDARQNVSFSACSGCHARETDTDFVHIDNRTLLGAAQEALLSEFLLGEKVSPFANNAVTGNLHFVDDPSVLARGGVINPTNPQHRRGFRDLEFRQQKLVEFATQSCLGCPCSTRSWSRTR
;
A
#
# COMPACT_ATOMS: atom_id res chain seq x y z
N MET A 1 0.17 9.50 15.54
CA MET A 1 1.00 9.00 16.66
C MET A 1 0.29 9.10 18.00
N THR A 2 -0.32 10.24 18.37
CA THR A 2 -1.07 10.40 19.64
C THR A 2 -2.09 9.28 19.91
N GLU A 3 -3.03 9.07 18.99
CA GLU A 3 -4.04 8.00 19.13
C GLU A 3 -3.43 6.58 19.09
N LEU A 4 -2.32 6.39 18.38
CA LEU A 4 -1.62 5.10 18.32
C LEU A 4 -0.92 4.77 19.65
N ALA A 5 -0.35 5.78 20.31
CA ALA A 5 0.31 5.61 21.59
C ALA A 5 -0.70 5.23 22.67
N ASN A 6 -1.90 5.82 22.64
CA ASN A 6 -2.94 5.59 23.63
C ASN A 6 -2.38 5.73 25.06
N GLN A 7 -1.71 6.86 25.31
CA GLN A 7 -0.95 7.13 26.53
C GLN A 7 -1.73 6.85 27.83
N PRO A 8 -3.04 7.15 27.96
CA PRO A 8 -3.79 6.79 29.16
C PRO A 8 -3.83 5.28 29.45
N LEU A 9 -3.78 4.44 28.42
CA LEU A 9 -3.73 2.99 28.55
C LEU A 9 -2.30 2.47 28.70
N THR A 10 -1.37 2.99 27.90
CA THR A 10 -0.04 2.40 27.71
C THR A 10 1.04 3.01 28.59
N GLY A 11 0.84 4.25 29.05
CA GLY A 11 1.88 5.08 29.67
C GLY A 11 2.95 5.59 28.70
N ILE A 12 2.86 5.28 27.39
CA ILE A 12 3.84 5.68 26.39
C ILE A 12 3.51 7.10 25.92
N ASP A 13 4.48 8.01 26.05
CA ASP A 13 4.36 9.34 25.47
C ASP A 13 4.35 9.25 23.93
N PRO A 14 3.39 9.89 23.24
CA PRO A 14 3.35 9.94 21.79
C PRO A 14 4.64 10.43 21.11
N ALA A 15 5.38 11.34 21.75
CA ALA A 15 6.66 11.83 21.25
C ALA A 15 7.72 10.73 21.29
N HIS A 16 7.78 9.97 22.39
CA HIS A 16 8.68 8.82 22.53
C HIS A 16 8.33 7.70 21.56
N LEU A 17 7.03 7.45 21.32
CA LEU A 17 6.60 6.48 20.29
C LEU A 17 7.11 6.87 18.90
N ALA A 18 7.01 8.14 18.53
CA ALA A 18 7.47 8.64 17.24
C ALA A 18 9.00 8.59 17.11
N GLU A 19 9.71 8.99 18.17
CA GLU A 19 11.17 9.00 18.18
C GLU A 19 11.75 7.58 18.13
N ASP A 20 11.22 6.64 18.92
CA ASP A 20 11.64 5.23 18.91
C ASP A 20 11.47 4.60 17.52
N TRP A 21 10.32 4.87 16.87
CA TRP A 21 10.08 4.42 15.51
C TRP A 21 11.14 4.96 14.52
N LEU A 22 11.46 6.25 14.57
CA LEU A 22 12.51 6.83 13.71
C LEU A 22 13.90 6.28 14.07
N ALA A 23 14.22 6.15 15.35
CA ALA A 23 15.49 5.63 15.84
C ALA A 23 15.72 4.18 15.42
N SER A 24 14.65 3.39 15.19
CA SER A 24 14.77 2.02 14.68
C SER A 24 15.53 1.94 13.35
N TRP A 25 15.57 3.02 12.55
CA TRP A 25 16.29 3.07 11.28
C TRP A 25 17.80 3.18 11.45
N LEU A 26 18.29 3.60 12.62
CA LEU A 26 19.71 3.86 12.87
C LEU A 26 20.53 2.58 12.99
N THR A 27 19.87 1.43 13.08
CA THR A 27 20.49 0.11 13.16
C THR A 27 19.94 -0.81 12.07
N PRO A 28 20.70 -1.85 11.66
CA PRO A 28 20.17 -2.89 10.79
C PRO A 28 18.98 -3.60 11.44
N GLN A 29 17.93 -3.86 10.68
CA GLN A 29 16.71 -4.51 11.14
C GLN A 29 16.60 -5.90 10.52
N LEU A 30 16.23 -6.91 11.30
CA LEU A 30 15.89 -8.24 10.78
C LEU A 30 14.40 -8.52 11.05
N PRO A 31 13.50 -8.00 10.20
CA PRO A 31 12.07 -8.01 10.50
C PRO A 31 11.44 -9.40 10.28
N GLY A 32 10.81 -9.95 11.32
CA GLY A 32 9.99 -11.16 11.26
C GLY A 32 10.67 -12.36 10.58
N SER A 33 10.14 -12.79 9.43
CA SER A 33 10.65 -13.93 8.64
C SER A 33 11.80 -13.58 7.68
N ALA A 34 12.29 -12.34 7.68
CA ALA A 34 13.37 -11.93 6.80
C ALA A 34 14.64 -12.76 7.07
N SER A 35 15.30 -13.17 5.99
CA SER A 35 16.55 -13.93 6.02
C SER A 35 17.78 -13.01 6.00
N ILE A 36 17.62 -11.77 5.52
CA ILE A 36 18.70 -10.79 5.41
C ILE A 36 18.38 -9.53 6.23
N PRO A 37 19.35 -9.02 7.02
CA PRO A 37 19.20 -7.75 7.69
C PRO A 37 19.07 -6.62 6.69
N VAL A 38 18.03 -5.85 6.91
CA VAL A 38 17.72 -4.59 6.28
C VAL A 38 18.71 -3.53 6.81
N PRO A 39 19.55 -2.90 5.98
CA PRO A 39 20.62 -2.00 6.41
C PRO A 39 20.11 -0.80 7.22
N ALA A 40 20.98 -0.24 8.07
CA ALA A 40 20.71 1.02 8.75
C ALA A 40 20.63 2.21 7.78
N ARG A 41 19.86 3.24 8.14
CA ARG A 41 19.85 4.57 7.53
C ARG A 41 20.26 5.63 8.56
N PRO A 42 21.57 5.86 8.77
CA PRO A 42 22.07 6.84 9.75
C PRO A 42 21.55 8.27 9.53
N MET A 43 21.16 8.60 8.29
CA MET A 43 20.61 9.91 7.94
C MET A 43 19.27 10.22 8.64
N MET A 44 18.59 9.20 9.17
CA MET A 44 17.41 9.41 10.01
C MET A 44 17.74 10.23 11.27
N GLN A 45 18.99 10.19 11.75
CA GLN A 45 19.42 10.96 12.91
C GLN A 45 19.26 12.46 12.66
N GLN A 46 19.64 12.94 11.47
CA GLN A 46 19.48 14.35 11.13
C GLN A 46 18.00 14.78 11.16
N LEU A 47 17.09 13.92 10.67
CA LEU A 47 15.66 14.20 10.72
C LEU A 47 15.14 14.31 12.16
N ILE A 48 15.59 13.41 13.04
CA ILE A 48 15.26 13.44 14.47
C ILE A 48 15.79 14.72 15.11
N ASP A 49 17.06 15.06 14.86
CA ASP A 49 17.72 16.23 15.44
C ASP A 49 17.06 17.54 14.98
N ASP A 50 16.73 17.66 13.69
CA ASP A 50 16.06 18.85 13.15
C ASP A 50 14.64 19.00 13.71
N TRP A 51 13.90 17.90 13.83
CA TRP A 51 12.58 17.92 14.45
C TRP A 51 12.66 18.28 15.93
N ARG A 52 13.63 17.73 16.67
CA ARG A 52 13.89 18.10 18.07
C ARG A 52 14.26 19.58 18.21
N ALA A 53 15.09 20.11 17.32
CA ALA A 53 15.48 21.51 17.33
C ALA A 53 14.27 22.44 17.16
N VAL A 54 13.40 22.19 16.16
CA VAL A 54 12.18 23.01 15.99
C VAL A 54 11.17 22.81 17.11
N SER A 55 11.23 21.69 17.82
CA SER A 55 10.43 21.40 19.01
C SER A 55 10.92 22.14 20.26
N GLY A 56 12.10 22.78 20.21
CA GLY A 56 12.69 23.52 21.33
C GLY A 56 13.80 22.78 22.10
N GLY A 57 14.31 21.67 21.53
CA GLY A 57 15.46 20.93 22.07
C GLY A 57 15.11 19.74 22.99
N GLY A 58 13.83 19.50 23.27
CA GLY A 58 13.35 18.40 24.12
C GLY A 58 12.69 17.26 23.34
N ASP A 59 11.57 16.76 23.85
CA ASP A 59 10.74 15.76 23.16
C ASP A 59 10.20 16.30 21.83
N LEU A 60 9.92 15.39 20.89
CA LEU A 60 9.35 15.75 19.59
C LEU A 60 7.95 16.35 19.74
N ASP A 61 7.76 17.59 19.28
CA ASP A 61 6.44 18.20 19.17
C ASP A 61 5.74 17.65 17.93
N LEU A 62 4.75 16.78 18.14
CA LEU A 62 3.97 16.15 17.06
C LEU A 62 3.22 17.14 16.17
N LYS A 63 2.97 18.38 16.64
CA LYS A 63 2.36 19.44 15.83
C LYS A 63 3.34 20.08 14.85
N LYS A 64 4.64 19.85 15.03
CA LYS A 64 5.73 20.32 14.17
C LYS A 64 6.34 19.20 13.33
N ALA A 65 5.66 18.05 13.25
CA ALA A 65 6.11 16.92 12.45
C ALA A 65 6.36 17.36 10.99
N PRO A 66 7.49 16.97 10.37
CA PRO A 66 7.87 17.40 9.03
C PRO A 66 7.13 16.59 7.95
N PHE A 67 5.82 16.39 8.10
CA PHE A 67 5.02 15.55 7.22
C PHE A 67 3.74 16.27 6.81
N ARG A 68 3.38 16.17 5.53
CA ARG A 68 2.10 16.66 5.00
C ARG A 68 1.20 15.52 4.59
N LEU A 69 -0.11 15.67 4.78
CA LEU A 69 -1.10 14.69 4.29
C LEU A 69 -1.17 14.74 2.76
N LEU A 70 -1.10 13.58 2.13
CA LEU A 70 -1.21 13.40 0.68
C LEU A 70 -2.54 12.77 0.27
N ALA A 71 -3.00 11.78 1.03
CA ALA A 71 -4.23 11.06 0.73
C ALA A 71 -4.85 10.42 1.97
N ILE A 72 -6.17 10.33 1.95
CA ILE A 72 -6.96 9.43 2.80
C ILE A 72 -7.58 8.40 1.86
N VAL A 73 -7.28 7.12 2.07
CA VAL A 73 -7.62 6.05 1.13
C VAL A 73 -8.57 5.05 1.79
N ASN A 74 -9.69 4.77 1.13
CA ASN A 74 -10.57 3.66 1.46
C ASN A 74 -10.21 2.44 0.61
N ARG A 75 -9.72 1.38 1.25
CA ARG A 75 -9.44 0.07 0.65
C ARG A 75 -10.51 -0.94 1.04
N ILE A 76 -11.77 -0.58 0.78
CA ILE A 76 -12.91 -1.47 1.03
C ILE A 76 -12.82 -2.76 0.21
N ASP A 77 -12.12 -2.72 -0.93
CA ASP A 77 -11.80 -3.89 -1.73
C ASP A 77 -11.04 -4.96 -0.93
N LEU A 78 -10.23 -4.57 0.06
CA LEU A 78 -9.48 -5.49 0.93
C LEU A 78 -10.34 -6.18 2.00
N SER A 79 -11.66 -5.98 2.01
CA SER A 79 -12.55 -6.64 2.97
C SER A 79 -12.39 -8.17 2.90
N ARG A 80 -12.07 -8.78 4.04
CA ARG A 80 -11.91 -10.23 4.15
C ARG A 80 -13.25 -10.94 4.33
N ARG A 81 -13.29 -12.21 3.94
CA ARG A 81 -14.47 -13.08 4.08
C ARG A 81 -14.11 -14.45 4.62
N GLY A 82 -15.12 -15.14 5.15
CA GLY A 82 -15.00 -16.54 5.57
C GLY A 82 -14.64 -17.51 4.43
N LYS A 83 -14.95 -17.15 3.17
CA LYS A 83 -14.53 -17.87 1.95
C LYS A 83 -14.16 -16.85 0.87
N GLY A 84 -12.95 -16.95 0.33
CA GLY A 84 -12.39 -15.99 -0.65
C GLY A 84 -11.79 -14.74 0.02
N GLY A 85 -10.68 -14.25 -0.54
CA GLY A 85 -9.96 -13.09 0.01
C GLY A 85 -10.55 -11.73 -0.42
N GLY A 86 -9.84 -10.65 -0.04
CA GLY A 86 -10.08 -9.29 -0.53
C GLY A 86 -9.28 -8.97 -1.81
N GLY A 87 -9.27 -7.71 -2.23
CA GLY A 87 -8.52 -7.20 -3.37
C GLY A 87 -9.01 -7.74 -4.72
N TYR A 88 -8.09 -7.85 -5.68
CA TYR A 88 -8.37 -8.20 -7.08
C TYR A 88 -8.82 -9.65 -7.32
N GLY A 89 -8.80 -10.51 -6.29
CA GLY A 89 -9.40 -11.85 -6.33
C GLY A 89 -10.66 -11.99 -5.49
N GLY A 90 -11.16 -10.88 -4.92
CA GLY A 90 -12.31 -10.90 -4.06
C GLY A 90 -13.65 -10.89 -4.82
N GLY A 91 -14.52 -11.87 -4.55
CA GLY A 91 -15.92 -11.91 -5.01
C GLY A 91 -16.81 -10.78 -4.47
N ILE A 92 -18.15 -10.95 -4.51
CA ILE A 92 -19.17 -10.01 -4.01
C ILE A 92 -20.07 -10.73 -3.00
N GLY A 93 -20.47 -10.04 -1.92
CA GLY A 93 -21.33 -10.59 -0.86
C GLY A 93 -20.65 -11.64 0.05
N GLY A 94 -21.43 -12.15 1.02
CA GLY A 94 -21.03 -13.24 1.93
C GLY A 94 -20.72 -12.84 3.38
N ASP A 95 -20.12 -13.77 4.10
CA ASP A 95 -19.73 -13.64 5.52
C ASP A 95 -18.48 -12.77 5.64
N PHE A 96 -18.67 -11.45 5.60
CA PHE A 96 -17.61 -10.47 5.81
C PHE A 96 -17.00 -10.59 7.21
N LEU A 97 -15.68 -10.67 7.27
CA LEU A 97 -14.91 -10.68 8.50
C LEU A 97 -14.49 -9.27 8.94
N ASP A 98 -14.39 -8.34 7.99
CA ASP A 98 -14.10 -6.92 8.22
C ASP A 98 -14.57 -6.08 7.00
N ALA A 99 -14.36 -4.77 7.06
CA ALA A 99 -14.67 -3.82 5.97
C ALA A 99 -13.41 -3.29 5.26
N GLY A 100 -12.33 -4.08 5.24
CA GLY A 100 -11.09 -3.76 4.54
C GLY A 100 -10.18 -2.83 5.34
N GLU A 101 -9.59 -1.85 4.68
CA GLU A 101 -8.63 -0.94 5.30
C GLU A 101 -8.94 0.54 5.05
N GLY A 102 -8.61 1.38 6.03
CA GLY A 102 -8.49 2.83 5.86
C GLY A 102 -7.02 3.22 5.94
N ARG A 103 -6.55 4.12 5.06
CA ARG A 103 -5.15 4.54 5.06
C ARG A 103 -4.99 6.06 5.10
N PHE A 104 -3.95 6.51 5.80
CA PHE A 104 -3.44 7.87 5.73
C PHE A 104 -2.04 7.85 5.14
N VAL A 105 -1.83 8.59 4.06
CA VAL A 105 -0.53 8.70 3.39
C VAL A 105 0.03 10.09 3.64
N PHE A 106 1.22 10.15 4.23
CA PHE A 106 1.94 11.38 4.48
C PHE A 106 3.24 11.41 3.68
N GLY A 107 3.65 12.61 3.24
CA GLY A 107 4.93 12.84 2.59
C GLY A 107 5.85 13.69 3.45
N LEU A 108 7.12 13.33 3.55
CA LEU A 108 8.13 14.11 4.26
C LEU A 108 8.43 15.42 3.51
N VAL A 109 8.41 16.52 4.25
CA VAL A 109 8.72 17.87 3.78
C VAL A 109 9.90 18.44 4.56
N LEU A 110 10.85 19.04 3.86
CA LEU A 110 12.05 19.62 4.46
C LEU A 110 12.08 21.14 4.22
N PRO A 111 12.82 21.93 5.03
CA PRO A 111 13.00 23.36 4.79
C PRO A 111 13.63 23.69 3.43
N ALA A 112 13.43 24.93 2.95
CA ALA A 112 14.16 25.48 1.81
C ALA A 112 15.68 25.38 2.05
N GLY A 113 16.45 25.11 0.99
CA GLY A 113 17.92 25.08 1.10
C GLY A 113 18.47 23.91 1.92
N TYR A 114 17.62 22.96 2.34
CA TYR A 114 18.07 21.77 3.05
C TYR A 114 19.16 21.05 2.24
N THR A 115 20.35 20.94 2.85
CA THR A 115 21.51 20.35 2.20
C THR A 115 21.42 18.84 2.28
N VAL A 116 21.11 18.23 1.14
CA VAL A 116 20.99 16.79 0.98
C VAL A 116 22.38 16.12 0.92
N LYS A 117 23.14 16.14 2.02
CA LYS A 117 24.33 15.27 2.10
C LYS A 117 23.87 13.80 2.14
N GLY A 118 24.06 13.07 1.04
CA GLY A 118 23.76 11.63 0.95
C GLY A 118 22.39 11.25 0.37
N TYR A 119 21.53 12.22 0.01
CA TYR A 119 20.25 11.91 -0.64
C TYR A 119 20.46 11.80 -2.15
N ASN A 120 20.08 10.67 -2.76
CA ASN A 120 20.36 10.41 -4.17
C ASN A 120 19.29 10.95 -5.13
N LYS A 121 18.12 11.36 -4.62
CA LYS A 121 17.08 12.02 -5.40
C LYS A 121 16.76 13.40 -4.80
N PRO A 122 17.04 14.51 -5.51
CA PRO A 122 16.70 15.82 -5.01
C PRO A 122 15.18 15.94 -4.86
N GLY A 123 14.74 16.46 -3.71
CA GLY A 123 13.36 16.88 -3.53
C GLY A 123 13.04 18.09 -4.40
N VAL A 124 11.76 18.28 -4.71
CA VAL A 124 11.25 19.40 -5.50
C VAL A 124 10.93 20.57 -4.57
N LEU A 125 11.39 21.78 -4.89
CA LEU A 125 11.05 22.97 -4.10
C LEU A 125 9.61 23.37 -4.39
N ASP A 126 8.74 23.31 -3.39
CA ASP A 126 7.42 23.89 -3.49
C ASP A 126 7.50 25.41 -3.43
N SER A 127 7.16 26.09 -4.53
CA SER A 127 7.15 27.55 -4.60
C SER A 127 6.13 28.21 -3.68
N LYS A 128 5.10 27.48 -3.23
CA LYS A 128 4.04 28.03 -2.36
C LYS A 128 4.42 28.01 -0.89
N THR A 129 4.95 26.90 -0.40
CA THR A 129 5.36 26.76 1.02
C THR A 129 6.83 27.06 1.26
N GLY A 130 7.66 27.07 0.21
CA GLY A 130 9.12 27.11 0.34
C GLY A 130 9.72 25.79 0.85
N CYS A 131 8.92 24.76 1.09
CA CYS A 131 9.43 23.47 1.54
C CYS A 131 9.95 22.63 0.36
N ARG A 132 10.94 21.78 0.61
CA ARG A 132 11.37 20.72 -0.30
C ARG A 132 10.51 19.47 -0.08
N LEU A 133 9.80 19.07 -1.12
CA LEU A 133 8.99 17.86 -1.17
C LEU A 133 9.88 16.67 -1.51
N THR A 134 9.85 15.62 -0.69
CA THR A 134 10.79 14.51 -0.79
C THR A 134 10.13 13.20 -1.24
N PRO A 135 10.85 12.30 -1.94
CA PRO A 135 10.38 10.94 -2.27
C PRO A 135 10.46 10.00 -1.05
N PHE A 136 9.76 10.37 0.02
CA PHE A 136 9.60 9.58 1.24
C PHE A 136 8.16 9.72 1.71
N THR A 137 7.46 8.59 1.77
CA THR A 137 6.09 8.54 2.29
C THR A 137 5.98 7.66 3.52
N VAL A 138 5.10 8.04 4.45
CA VAL A 138 4.67 7.25 5.60
C VAL A 138 3.21 6.91 5.41
N ILE A 139 2.86 5.63 5.54
CA ILE A 139 1.53 5.11 5.30
C ILE A 139 1.04 4.45 6.58
N PHE A 140 0.00 4.99 7.19
CA PHE A 140 -0.71 4.34 8.28
C PHE A 140 -1.84 3.52 7.68
N GLU A 141 -1.78 2.20 7.80
CA GLU A 141 -2.79 1.28 7.26
C GLU A 141 -3.58 0.66 8.42
N TYR A 142 -4.84 1.06 8.56
CA TYR A 142 -5.73 0.64 9.63
C TYR A 142 -6.69 -0.45 9.15
N LYS A 143 -6.93 -1.45 9.98
CA LYS A 143 -7.97 -2.46 9.74
C LYS A 143 -9.33 -1.91 10.18
N VAL A 144 -10.36 -2.10 9.37
CA VAL A 144 -11.72 -1.64 9.69
C VAL A 144 -12.57 -2.82 10.19
N ASP A 145 -12.54 -3.05 11.50
CA ASP A 145 -13.23 -4.19 12.14
C ASP A 145 -14.75 -4.03 12.16
N LYS A 146 -15.39 -4.39 11.05
CA LYS A 146 -16.84 -4.30 10.83
C LYS A 146 -17.38 -5.61 10.24
N PRO A 147 -17.35 -6.74 10.99
CA PRO A 147 -17.80 -8.02 10.50
C PRO A 147 -19.31 -8.01 10.20
N GLY A 148 -19.69 -8.73 9.16
CA GLY A 148 -21.07 -8.93 8.73
C GLY A 148 -21.54 -7.94 7.66
N CYS A 149 -22.32 -8.47 6.71
CA CYS A 149 -22.81 -7.76 5.53
C CYS A 149 -23.40 -6.39 5.83
N LYS A 150 -24.29 -6.28 6.82
CA LYS A 150 -24.95 -5.01 7.15
C LYS A 150 -23.93 -3.94 7.53
N LYS A 151 -22.93 -4.27 8.36
CA LYS A 151 -21.93 -3.30 8.80
C LYS A 151 -21.03 -2.84 7.65
N VAL A 152 -20.65 -3.75 6.76
CA VAL A 152 -19.86 -3.43 5.56
C VAL A 152 -20.65 -2.56 4.58
N ARG A 153 -21.93 -2.88 4.34
CA ARG A 153 -22.80 -2.05 3.50
C ARG A 153 -23.00 -0.66 4.09
N ASP A 154 -23.32 -0.57 5.39
CA ASP A 154 -23.51 0.71 6.07
C ASP A 154 -22.20 1.53 6.09
N TRP A 155 -21.03 0.88 6.14
CA TRP A 155 -19.72 1.52 5.96
C TRP A 155 -19.52 2.06 4.53
N ALA A 156 -19.81 1.25 3.52
CA ALA A 156 -19.73 1.66 2.11
C ALA A 156 -20.64 2.86 1.82
N GLN A 157 -21.85 2.87 2.40
CA GLN A 157 -22.81 3.98 2.27
C GLN A 157 -22.29 5.28 2.88
N GLN A 158 -21.54 5.24 3.99
CA GLN A 158 -20.93 6.45 4.57
C GLN A 158 -19.92 7.09 3.62
N TRP A 159 -19.04 6.29 3.00
CA TRP A 159 -18.11 6.79 1.99
C TRP A 159 -18.83 7.34 0.75
N ARG A 160 -19.89 6.65 0.29
CA ARG A 160 -20.72 7.14 -0.83
C ARG A 160 -21.43 8.44 -0.51
N ALA A 161 -21.84 8.66 0.74
CA ALA A 161 -22.50 9.89 1.15
C ALA A 161 -21.60 11.13 0.99
N LEU A 162 -20.27 10.97 1.06
CA LEU A 162 -19.32 12.06 0.81
C LEU A 162 -19.44 12.66 -0.59
N ASP A 163 -19.84 11.87 -1.60
CA ASP A 163 -20.04 12.30 -2.99
C ASP A 163 -21.15 13.36 -3.14
N THR A 164 -22.04 13.46 -2.15
CA THR A 164 -23.12 14.44 -2.14
C THR A 164 -22.77 15.74 -1.41
N LEU A 165 -21.57 15.81 -0.82
CA LEU A 165 -21.12 16.95 -0.02
C LEU A 165 -20.13 17.81 -0.81
N PRO A 166 -20.26 19.16 -0.78
CA PRO A 166 -19.25 20.03 -1.35
C PRO A 166 -17.97 19.95 -0.51
N PHE A 167 -16.81 19.97 -1.19
CA PHE A 167 -15.51 20.01 -0.53
C PHE A 167 -15.41 21.25 0.39
N GLY A 168 -14.94 21.07 1.62
CA GLY A 168 -14.92 22.11 2.64
C GLY A 168 -15.23 21.58 4.02
N ALA A 169 -15.62 22.46 4.95
CA ALA A 169 -15.82 22.11 6.36
C ALA A 169 -16.82 20.95 6.58
N THR A 170 -17.93 20.93 5.84
CA THR A 170 -18.95 19.87 5.95
C THR A 170 -18.42 18.52 5.47
N TYR A 171 -17.76 18.48 4.30
CA TYR A 171 -17.09 17.28 3.81
C TYR A 171 -16.02 16.81 4.80
N ASN A 172 -15.20 17.71 5.32
CA ASN A 172 -14.13 17.39 6.26
C ASN A 172 -14.67 16.81 7.57
N ALA A 173 -15.76 17.37 8.11
CA ALA A 173 -16.41 16.84 9.31
C ALA A 173 -17.00 15.45 9.06
N ALA A 174 -17.64 15.22 7.90
CA ALA A 174 -18.17 13.92 7.54
C ALA A 174 -17.05 12.87 7.32
N LEU A 175 -15.97 13.25 6.63
CA LEU A 175 -14.81 12.41 6.44
C LEU A 175 -14.12 12.09 7.77
N GLN A 176 -14.00 13.07 8.67
CA GLN A 176 -13.46 12.85 10.00
C GLN A 176 -14.30 11.84 10.79
N ALA A 177 -15.64 11.97 10.78
CA ALA A 177 -16.53 11.01 11.43
C ALA A 177 -16.39 9.58 10.88
N ILE A 178 -16.03 9.44 9.60
CA ILE A 178 -15.69 8.15 8.99
C ILE A 178 -14.33 7.66 9.50
N THR A 179 -13.30 8.50 9.49
CA THR A 179 -11.94 8.10 9.85
C THR A 179 -11.77 7.83 11.35
N ASP A 180 -12.50 8.56 12.20
CA ASP A 180 -12.46 8.39 13.66
C ASP A 180 -12.91 6.99 14.09
N GLN A 181 -13.67 6.27 13.26
CA GLN A 181 -14.06 4.89 13.53
C GLN A 181 -12.89 3.90 13.52
N PHE A 182 -11.72 4.29 13.01
CA PHE A 182 -10.53 3.44 12.98
C PHE A 182 -9.23 4.14 13.44
N THR A 183 -9.18 5.47 13.52
CA THR A 183 -7.96 6.19 13.92
C THR A 183 -7.85 6.43 15.43
N VAL A 184 -8.97 6.56 16.15
CA VAL A 184 -8.97 6.93 17.56
C VAL A 184 -8.45 5.80 18.45
N ALA A 185 -7.87 6.17 19.59
CA ALA A 185 -7.44 5.24 20.62
C ALA A 185 -8.62 4.34 21.06
N GLY A 186 -8.37 3.04 21.16
CA GLY A 186 -9.41 2.07 21.53
C GLY A 186 -10.28 1.57 20.37
N ALA A 187 -10.08 2.05 19.14
CA ALA A 187 -10.84 1.60 17.97
C ALA A 187 -10.75 0.09 17.69
N SER A 188 -9.70 -0.59 18.18
CA SER A 188 -9.61 -2.06 18.10
C SER A 188 -9.05 -2.65 19.40
N PRO A 189 -9.92 -3.03 20.36
CA PRO A 189 -9.49 -3.49 21.69
C PRO A 189 -8.61 -4.75 21.72
N SER A 190 -8.62 -5.54 20.65
CA SER A 190 -7.86 -6.78 20.51
C SER A 190 -6.48 -6.59 19.86
N ARG A 191 -6.11 -5.36 19.47
CA ARG A 191 -4.84 -5.02 18.81
C ARG A 191 -3.89 -4.26 19.74
N GLY A 192 -2.62 -4.17 19.33
CA GLY A 192 -1.58 -3.45 20.06
C GLY A 192 -1.98 -2.01 20.37
N ASN A 193 -1.78 -1.57 21.62
CA ASN A 193 -2.21 -0.26 22.15
C ASN A 193 -3.73 0.02 21.99
N ARG A 194 -4.53 -1.01 21.70
CA ARG A 194 -5.93 -0.92 21.26
C ARG A 194 -6.15 -0.03 20.02
N SER A 195 -5.12 0.17 19.21
CA SER A 195 -5.21 0.89 17.94
C SER A 195 -5.70 -0.04 16.85
N ALA A 196 -6.50 0.47 15.90
CA ALA A 196 -6.85 -0.32 14.71
C ALA A 196 -5.72 -0.39 13.66
N LEU A 197 -4.52 0.14 13.97
CA LEU A 197 -3.37 0.03 13.09
C LEU A 197 -3.13 -1.45 12.75
N GLY A 198 -3.16 -1.76 11.46
CA GLY A 198 -2.66 -3.02 10.94
C GLY A 198 -1.16 -2.94 10.84
N GLN A 199 -0.69 -1.95 10.08
CA GLN A 199 0.72 -1.75 9.80
C GLN A 199 1.02 -0.28 9.50
N LEU A 200 2.22 0.17 9.87
CA LEU A 200 2.82 1.42 9.43
C LEU A 200 3.88 1.09 8.39
N ARG A 201 3.80 1.69 7.21
CA ARG A 201 4.76 1.47 6.13
C ARG A 201 5.48 2.75 5.75
N THR A 202 6.69 2.59 5.27
CA THR A 202 7.45 3.66 4.64
C THR A 202 7.90 3.22 3.27
N ASN A 203 7.93 4.15 2.32
CA ASN A 203 8.44 3.93 0.98
C ASN A 203 9.40 5.09 0.68
N ASP A 204 10.69 4.80 0.55
CA ASP A 204 11.69 5.84 0.47
C ASP A 204 12.88 5.57 -0.47
N PHE A 205 13.28 6.64 -1.15
CA PHE A 205 14.58 6.76 -1.85
C PHE A 205 15.56 7.66 -1.09
N LEU A 206 15.13 8.15 0.06
CA LEU A 206 15.57 9.45 0.50
C LEU A 206 16.93 9.39 1.18
N MET A 207 17.21 8.29 1.87
CA MET A 207 18.34 8.17 2.79
C MET A 207 19.36 7.10 2.37
N ALA A 208 19.29 6.60 1.12
CA ALA A 208 20.22 5.61 0.56
C ALA A 208 20.14 5.59 -0.99
N PRO A 209 21.13 5.00 -1.70
CA PRO A 209 21.07 4.87 -3.17
C PRO A 209 20.02 3.88 -3.63
N LEU A 210 19.60 2.96 -2.76
CA LEU A 210 18.63 1.93 -3.06
C LEU A 210 17.26 2.35 -2.51
N TRP A 211 16.22 2.06 -3.29
CA TRP A 211 14.86 2.14 -2.78
C TRP A 211 14.69 1.16 -1.63
N GLN A 212 13.90 1.55 -0.66
CA GLN A 212 13.48 0.66 0.39
C GLN A 212 12.04 0.88 0.82
N MET A 213 11.39 -0.23 1.17
CA MET A 213 10.13 -0.24 1.91
C MET A 213 10.34 -0.89 3.27
N ARG A 214 9.85 -0.26 4.34
CA ARG A 214 9.82 -0.86 5.68
C ARG A 214 8.40 -0.93 6.20
N GLU A 215 8.14 -1.93 7.02
CA GLU A 215 6.90 -2.11 7.74
C GLU A 215 7.17 -2.19 9.25
N HIS A 216 6.29 -1.59 10.03
CA HIS A 216 6.27 -1.66 11.48
C HIS A 216 4.85 -2.01 11.94
N GLN A 217 4.76 -2.77 13.02
CA GLN A 217 3.48 -3.11 13.66
C GLN A 217 3.54 -2.81 15.15
N LEU A 218 2.36 -2.66 15.77
CA LEU A 218 2.26 -2.53 17.21
C LEU A 218 2.18 -3.93 17.84
N PRO A 219 3.11 -4.30 18.74
CA PRO A 219 3.07 -5.58 19.42
C PRO A 219 1.89 -5.66 20.38
N LEU A 220 1.46 -6.89 20.65
CA LEU A 220 0.43 -7.17 21.65
C LEU A 220 1.05 -7.35 23.06
N PRO A 221 0.33 -6.95 24.12
CA PRO A 221 -0.90 -6.15 24.09
C PRO A 221 -0.64 -4.64 23.91
N THR A 222 0.55 -4.16 24.29
CA THR A 222 0.96 -2.76 24.21
C THR A 222 2.46 -2.65 23.94
N GLY A 223 2.90 -1.59 23.28
CA GLY A 223 4.32 -1.31 23.10
C GLY A 223 4.61 -0.22 22.05
N PHE A 224 5.88 -0.13 21.72
CA PHE A 224 6.40 0.71 20.63
C PHE A 224 6.25 0.02 19.27
N LEU A 225 6.41 0.77 18.18
CA LEU A 225 6.38 0.21 16.83
C LEU A 225 7.61 -0.68 16.58
N SER A 226 7.38 -1.98 16.39
CA SER A 226 8.44 -2.94 16.09
C SER A 226 8.55 -3.19 14.58
N PRO A 227 9.77 -3.28 14.01
CA PRO A 227 9.96 -3.69 12.62
C PRO A 227 9.27 -5.04 12.34
N HIS A 228 8.63 -5.14 11.17
CA HIS A 228 7.92 -6.32 10.71
C HIS A 228 8.18 -6.54 9.21
N GLN A 229 8.04 -7.77 8.72
CA GLN A 229 8.25 -8.05 7.30
C GLN A 229 7.24 -7.26 6.47
N VAL A 230 7.68 -6.72 5.34
CA VAL A 230 6.78 -6.04 4.41
C VAL A 230 5.89 -7.12 3.81
N ALA A 231 4.59 -7.07 4.12
CA ALA A 231 3.67 -8.08 3.59
C ALA A 231 3.67 -8.07 2.06
N ASP A 232 3.45 -9.25 1.49
CA ASP A 232 3.38 -9.47 0.04
C ASP A 232 4.64 -9.02 -0.72
N THR A 233 5.80 -8.95 -0.07
CA THR A 233 7.05 -8.52 -0.71
C THR A 233 8.15 -9.54 -0.46
N VAL A 234 8.66 -10.16 -1.53
CA VAL A 234 9.72 -11.17 -1.45
C VAL A 234 11.08 -10.47 -1.33
N GLU A 235 12.02 -11.06 -0.59
CA GLU A 235 13.41 -10.57 -0.49
C GLU A 235 14.12 -10.58 -1.85
N LEU A 236 14.91 -9.53 -2.15
CA LEU A 236 15.50 -9.30 -3.47
C LEU A 236 16.36 -10.46 -3.99
N PHE A 237 17.09 -11.18 -3.13
CA PHE A 237 18.01 -12.22 -3.59
C PHE A 237 17.29 -13.47 -4.14
N HIS A 238 15.97 -13.61 -3.90
CA HIS A 238 15.14 -14.61 -4.57
C HIS A 238 14.76 -14.21 -6.00
N ASN A 239 14.97 -12.95 -6.38
CA ASN A 239 14.70 -12.46 -7.72
C ASN A 239 15.54 -13.20 -8.76
N ASN A 240 14.92 -13.56 -9.87
CA ASN A 240 15.54 -14.29 -10.98
C ASN A 240 16.19 -15.64 -10.59
N THR A 241 15.67 -16.31 -9.55
CA THR A 241 16.15 -17.64 -9.15
C THR A 241 15.24 -18.76 -9.68
N THR A 242 15.83 -19.91 -10.04
CA THR A 242 15.09 -21.11 -10.45
C THR A 242 14.13 -21.60 -9.36
N SER A 243 14.53 -21.47 -8.09
CA SER A 243 13.70 -21.88 -6.94
C SER A 243 12.46 -21.00 -6.79
N PHE A 244 12.57 -19.69 -6.99
CA PHE A 244 11.42 -18.80 -6.97
C PHE A 244 10.47 -19.10 -8.14
N GLY A 245 11.00 -19.28 -9.35
CA GLY A 245 10.21 -19.68 -10.51
C GLY A 245 9.46 -20.99 -10.33
N ALA A 246 10.14 -22.02 -9.82
CA ALA A 246 9.53 -23.30 -9.51
C ALA A 246 8.41 -23.16 -8.46
N TRP A 247 8.61 -22.30 -7.45
CA TRP A 247 7.59 -22.01 -6.45
C TRP A 247 6.36 -21.33 -7.05
N ILE A 248 6.51 -20.37 -7.97
CA ILE A 248 5.37 -19.72 -8.65
C ILE A 248 4.54 -20.77 -9.40
N VAL A 249 5.21 -21.60 -10.21
CA VAL A 249 4.55 -22.63 -11.02
C VAL A 249 3.89 -23.69 -10.14
N SER A 250 4.57 -24.15 -9.08
CA SER A 250 4.02 -25.19 -8.20
C SER A 250 2.81 -24.73 -7.39
N ASN A 251 2.73 -23.43 -7.08
CA ASN A 251 1.64 -22.88 -6.28
C ASN A 251 0.50 -22.29 -7.13
N LEU A 252 0.66 -22.18 -8.46
CA LEU A 252 -0.31 -21.54 -9.37
C LEU A 252 -0.88 -20.25 -8.77
N MET A 253 0.01 -19.35 -8.34
CA MET A 253 -0.32 -18.19 -7.51
C MET A 253 -1.62 -17.50 -7.97
N GLN A 254 -2.61 -17.46 -7.08
CA GLN A 254 -3.91 -16.82 -7.30
C GLN A 254 -4.00 -15.48 -6.54
N LEU A 255 -4.93 -14.63 -6.95
CA LEU A 255 -5.29 -13.42 -6.21
C LEU A 255 -6.40 -13.70 -5.17
N PRO A 256 -6.40 -12.98 -4.03
CA PRO A 256 -5.29 -12.18 -3.53
C PRO A 256 -4.09 -13.05 -3.16
N PRO A 257 -2.87 -12.49 -3.23
CA PRO A 257 -1.65 -13.22 -2.92
C PRO A 257 -1.70 -13.83 -1.52
N GLN A 258 -1.16 -15.04 -1.40
CA GLN A 258 -0.83 -15.60 -0.08
C GLN A 258 0.50 -15.02 0.39
N SER A 259 0.70 -14.94 1.70
CA SER A 259 1.97 -14.49 2.30
C SER A 259 3.16 -15.27 1.73
N PHE A 260 4.18 -14.56 1.25
CA PHE A 260 5.39 -15.20 0.74
C PHE A 260 6.22 -15.81 1.88
N PRO A 261 6.80 -17.02 1.70
CA PRO A 261 7.67 -17.64 2.71
C PRO A 261 8.91 -16.80 3.05
N TRP A 262 9.37 -16.00 2.09
CA TRP A 262 10.57 -15.16 2.18
C TRP A 262 10.19 -13.68 2.14
N ALA A 263 9.21 -13.30 2.96
CA ALA A 263 8.79 -11.91 3.06
C ALA A 263 9.80 -11.08 3.85
N GLY A 264 10.17 -9.91 3.34
CA GLY A 264 11.15 -9.01 3.96
C GLY A 264 11.13 -7.62 3.34
N ALA A 265 11.90 -6.68 3.91
CA ALA A 265 12.07 -5.37 3.27
C ALA A 265 12.79 -5.56 1.93
N SER A 266 12.24 -4.99 0.86
CA SER A 266 12.89 -4.98 -0.44
C SER A 266 13.83 -3.77 -0.51
N ASP A 267 15.11 -3.98 -0.25
CA ASP A 267 16.15 -3.07 -0.74
C ASP A 267 16.33 -3.36 -2.23
N VAL A 268 15.94 -2.43 -3.10
CA VAL A 268 16.07 -2.64 -4.55
C VAL A 268 17.01 -1.60 -5.15
N PRO A 269 18.11 -2.03 -5.81
CA PRO A 269 19.10 -1.12 -6.35
C PRO A 269 18.59 -0.15 -7.40
N SER A 270 17.62 -0.58 -8.21
CA SER A 270 17.00 0.28 -9.22
C SER A 270 15.64 -0.24 -9.67
N PRO A 271 14.79 0.61 -10.27
CA PRO A 271 13.54 0.12 -10.84
C PRO A 271 13.69 -0.96 -11.92
N GLY A 272 14.81 -1.00 -12.64
CA GLY A 272 15.12 -2.07 -13.60
C GLY A 272 15.52 -3.41 -12.98
N THR A 273 15.64 -3.48 -11.64
CA THR A 273 15.89 -4.71 -10.87
C THR A 273 14.64 -5.26 -10.18
N PHE A 274 13.49 -4.64 -10.39
CA PHE A 274 12.19 -5.18 -9.99
C PHE A 274 11.87 -6.46 -10.76
N TRP A 275 11.10 -7.37 -10.15
CA TRP A 275 10.94 -8.76 -10.58
C TRP A 275 10.54 -8.89 -12.05
N ASP A 276 11.51 -9.14 -12.92
CA ASP A 276 11.28 -9.73 -14.22
C ASP A 276 11.22 -11.24 -13.97
N GLY A 277 10.13 -11.73 -13.38
CA GLY A 277 9.94 -13.12 -12.92
C GLY A 277 10.22 -14.23 -13.96
N ALA A 278 10.66 -13.85 -15.15
CA ALA A 278 11.32 -14.68 -16.13
C ALA A 278 12.81 -14.87 -15.81
N HIS A 279 13.17 -16.04 -15.31
CA HIS A 279 14.47 -16.62 -15.67
C HIS A 279 14.42 -16.98 -17.16
N SER A 280 15.53 -16.87 -17.89
CA SER A 280 15.66 -17.36 -19.28
C SER A 280 15.27 -18.85 -19.43
N ALA A 281 15.41 -19.64 -18.37
CA ALA A 281 14.97 -21.05 -18.32
C ALA A 281 13.47 -21.23 -18.07
N ILE A 282 12.81 -20.26 -17.41
CA ILE A 282 11.36 -20.26 -17.18
C ILE A 282 10.67 -19.68 -18.41
N ASP A 283 11.24 -18.65 -19.04
CA ASP A 283 10.82 -18.17 -20.37
C ASP A 283 10.78 -19.33 -21.36
N THR A 284 11.75 -20.25 -21.34
CA THR A 284 11.74 -21.42 -22.24
C THR A 284 10.61 -22.42 -21.91
N LEU A 285 10.16 -22.53 -20.65
CA LEU A 285 9.09 -23.43 -20.21
C LEU A 285 7.68 -22.79 -20.24
N LEU A 286 7.58 -21.46 -20.11
CA LEU A 286 6.33 -20.70 -20.03
C LEU A 286 5.94 -20.05 -21.37
N ILE A 287 6.90 -19.71 -22.23
CA ILE A 287 6.64 -19.18 -23.59
C ILE A 287 6.17 -20.29 -24.55
N THR A 288 6.55 -21.55 -24.31
CA THR A 288 6.24 -22.67 -25.21
C THR A 288 4.80 -23.17 -25.16
N SER A 289 3.97 -22.70 -24.24
CA SER A 289 2.56 -23.12 -24.09
C SER A 289 1.53 -22.09 -24.55
N GLY A 290 1.96 -20.90 -24.98
CA GLY A 290 1.07 -19.88 -25.51
C GLY A 290 0.08 -19.28 -24.49
N PRO A 291 -0.93 -18.55 -24.98
CA PRO A 291 -1.90 -17.79 -24.16
C PRO A 291 -2.80 -18.67 -23.29
N GLY A 292 -3.12 -18.21 -22.07
CA GLY A 292 -4.11 -18.89 -21.20
C GLY A 292 -3.56 -20.09 -20.40
N ASN A 293 -2.25 -20.12 -20.15
CA ASN A 293 -1.67 -21.07 -19.20
C ASN A 293 -1.78 -20.50 -17.77
N ASP A 294 -2.13 -21.33 -16.78
CA ASP A 294 -2.24 -20.92 -15.37
C ASP A 294 -0.93 -20.33 -14.82
N ALA A 295 0.19 -20.60 -15.49
CA ALA A 295 1.52 -20.19 -15.08
C ALA A 295 1.91 -18.75 -15.51
N ASN A 296 1.43 -18.24 -16.66
CA ASN A 296 1.63 -16.82 -17.01
C ASN A 296 0.79 -15.92 -16.10
N ASP A 297 -0.45 -16.33 -15.78
CA ASP A 297 -1.28 -15.60 -14.83
C ASP A 297 -0.73 -15.70 -13.40
N ALA A 298 -0.14 -16.83 -12.99
CA ALA A 298 0.58 -16.93 -11.71
C ALA A 298 1.77 -15.97 -11.61
N ARG A 299 2.58 -15.85 -12.68
CA ARG A 299 3.70 -14.90 -12.75
C ARG A 299 3.22 -13.45 -12.66
N GLN A 300 2.16 -13.12 -13.39
CA GLN A 300 1.57 -11.79 -13.33
C GLN A 300 1.01 -11.51 -11.94
N ASN A 301 0.28 -12.45 -11.33
CA ASN A 301 -0.30 -12.31 -10.00
C ASN A 301 0.77 -12.02 -8.95
N VAL A 302 1.95 -12.65 -9.04
CA VAL A 302 3.09 -12.33 -8.17
C VAL A 302 3.55 -10.90 -8.37
N SER A 303 3.78 -10.47 -9.62
CA SER A 303 4.28 -9.12 -9.92
C SER A 303 3.27 -8.04 -9.52
N PHE A 304 2.00 -8.29 -9.77
CA PHE A 304 0.88 -7.42 -9.42
C PHE A 304 0.67 -7.30 -7.90
N SER A 305 0.99 -8.36 -7.17
CA SER A 305 0.80 -8.44 -5.72
C SER A 305 1.97 -7.91 -4.92
N ALA A 306 3.19 -7.99 -5.49
CA ALA A 306 4.39 -7.63 -4.78
C ALA A 306 4.84 -6.21 -5.05
N CYS A 307 5.15 -5.45 -3.99
CA CYS A 307 5.61 -4.07 -4.13
C CYS A 307 6.89 -3.99 -4.98
N SER A 308 7.81 -4.93 -4.80
CA SER A 308 9.00 -5.01 -5.64
C SER A 308 8.71 -5.54 -7.05
N GLY A 309 7.56 -6.18 -7.31
CA GLY A 309 7.19 -6.70 -8.64
C GLY A 309 6.34 -5.75 -9.48
N CYS A 310 5.64 -4.81 -8.83
CA CYS A 310 4.64 -3.93 -9.43
C CYS A 310 5.21 -2.80 -10.29
N HIS A 311 6.54 -2.66 -10.34
CA HIS A 311 7.22 -1.69 -11.20
C HIS A 311 7.96 -2.36 -12.36
N ALA A 312 7.88 -3.69 -12.43
CA ALA A 312 8.47 -4.47 -13.50
C ALA A 312 7.52 -4.58 -14.70
N ARG A 313 7.94 -5.36 -15.70
CA ARG A 313 7.27 -5.46 -17.00
C ARG A 313 5.81 -5.85 -16.97
N GLU A 314 5.32 -6.55 -15.96
CA GLU A 314 3.93 -7.03 -15.88
C GLU A 314 2.89 -5.94 -15.60
N THR A 315 3.35 -4.77 -15.14
CA THR A 315 2.51 -3.67 -14.67
C THR A 315 3.00 -2.30 -15.15
N ASP A 316 4.28 -2.17 -15.55
CA ASP A 316 4.91 -0.95 -16.11
C ASP A 316 4.55 0.32 -15.34
N THR A 317 4.31 0.18 -14.03
CA THR A 317 3.80 1.28 -13.22
C THR A 317 4.97 2.11 -12.75
N ASP A 318 4.91 3.42 -12.98
CA ASP A 318 5.91 4.32 -12.41
C ASP A 318 5.84 4.31 -10.87
N PHE A 319 6.97 4.64 -10.28
CA PHE A 319 7.46 4.19 -8.99
C PHE A 319 6.54 4.33 -7.76
N VAL A 320 5.61 5.29 -7.69
CA VAL A 320 4.71 5.44 -6.52
C VAL A 320 3.29 5.71 -6.97
N HIS A 321 2.33 5.08 -6.29
CA HIS A 321 0.91 5.34 -6.52
C HIS A 321 0.46 6.73 -6.07
N ILE A 322 1.11 7.31 -5.05
CA ILE A 322 0.82 8.66 -4.53
C ILE A 322 2.18 9.37 -4.38
N ASP A 323 2.52 10.28 -5.30
CA ASP A 323 3.79 11.01 -5.27
C ASP A 323 3.65 12.35 -4.52
N ASN A 324 4.56 12.55 -3.57
CA ASN A 324 4.69 13.78 -2.79
C ASN A 324 5.34 14.93 -3.58
N ARG A 325 6.00 14.68 -4.72
CA ARG A 325 6.92 15.65 -5.35
C ARG A 325 6.26 16.62 -6.34
N THR A 326 4.94 16.64 -6.47
CA THR A 326 4.22 17.62 -7.30
C THR A 326 4.36 19.02 -6.72
N LEU A 327 4.78 19.99 -7.53
CA LEU A 327 4.83 21.41 -7.14
C LEU A 327 3.44 21.87 -6.67
N LEU A 328 3.30 22.39 -5.45
CA LEU A 328 2.01 22.89 -4.93
C LEU A 328 1.73 24.30 -5.45
N GLY A 329 1.82 24.47 -6.77
CA GLY A 329 1.67 25.75 -7.46
C GLY A 329 0.34 25.96 -8.18
N ALA A 330 -0.39 24.88 -8.53
CA ALA A 330 -1.65 25.00 -9.27
C ALA A 330 -2.85 24.22 -8.66
N ALA A 331 -2.63 23.01 -8.09
CA ALA A 331 -3.72 22.18 -7.54
C ALA A 331 -3.53 21.73 -6.08
N GLN A 332 -2.36 21.91 -5.46
CA GLN A 332 -2.02 21.39 -4.10
C GLN A 332 -2.18 19.87 -3.88
N GLU A 333 -2.57 19.11 -4.91
CA GLU A 333 -2.83 17.67 -4.85
C GLU A 333 -1.56 16.83 -5.07
N ALA A 334 -1.55 15.63 -4.49
CA ALA A 334 -0.54 14.62 -4.82
C ALA A 334 -0.76 14.10 -6.26
N LEU A 335 0.32 13.68 -6.92
CA LEU A 335 0.23 13.02 -8.23
C LEU A 335 -0.15 11.55 -7.99
N LEU A 336 -1.10 11.03 -8.78
CA LEU A 336 -1.47 9.62 -8.76
C LEU A 336 -0.82 8.88 -9.92
N SER A 337 -0.40 7.63 -9.70
CA SER A 337 0.20 6.83 -10.78
C SER A 337 -0.80 6.49 -11.87
N GLU A 338 -0.28 6.24 -13.06
CA GLU A 338 -1.05 5.73 -14.20
C GLU A 338 -1.76 4.39 -13.94
N PHE A 339 -1.25 3.54 -13.06
CA PHE A 339 -1.98 2.34 -12.60
C PHE A 339 -3.29 2.67 -11.88
N LEU A 340 -3.30 3.74 -11.07
CA LEU A 340 -4.48 4.18 -10.32
C LEU A 340 -5.53 4.78 -11.26
N LEU A 341 -5.08 5.69 -12.13
CA LEU A 341 -5.93 6.46 -13.03
C LEU A 341 -6.35 5.65 -14.27
N GLY A 342 -5.50 4.70 -14.66
CA GLY A 342 -5.59 3.93 -15.89
C GLY A 342 -5.32 4.69 -17.15
N GLU A 343 -4.63 5.82 -17.03
CA GLU A 343 -4.24 6.67 -18.13
C GLU A 343 -2.80 7.13 -17.89
N LYS A 344 -2.01 7.19 -18.96
CA LYS A 344 -0.63 7.69 -18.92
C LYS A 344 -0.67 9.17 -18.51
N VAL A 345 0.04 9.50 -17.45
CA VAL A 345 0.15 10.87 -16.92
C VAL A 345 1.54 11.40 -17.21
N SER A 346 1.66 12.67 -17.58
CA SER A 346 2.97 13.33 -17.62
C SER A 346 3.44 13.65 -16.20
N PRO A 347 4.50 13.01 -15.67
CA PRO A 347 4.96 13.25 -14.31
C PRO A 347 5.60 14.64 -14.14
N PHE A 348 5.82 15.37 -15.24
CA PHE A 348 6.46 16.69 -15.25
C PHE A 348 5.48 17.86 -15.46
N ALA A 349 4.16 17.62 -15.58
CA ALA A 349 3.21 18.66 -16.01
C ALA A 349 1.83 18.61 -15.30
N ASN A 350 1.78 18.81 -13.97
CA ASN A 350 0.53 19.14 -13.24
C ASN A 350 -0.64 18.15 -13.43
N ASN A 351 -0.39 16.84 -13.35
CA ASN A 351 -1.42 15.81 -13.56
C ASN A 351 -2.09 15.89 -14.95
N ALA A 352 -1.43 16.43 -15.98
CA ALA A 352 -1.99 16.46 -17.32
C ALA A 352 -2.21 15.02 -17.83
N VAL A 353 -3.48 14.62 -17.84
CA VAL A 353 -3.96 13.37 -18.40
C VAL A 353 -3.76 13.44 -19.91
N THR A 354 -2.98 12.52 -20.46
CA THR A 354 -2.67 12.52 -21.90
C THR A 354 -3.80 11.93 -22.75
N GLY A 355 -4.84 11.37 -22.12
CA GLY A 355 -5.94 10.64 -22.75
C GLY A 355 -5.56 9.24 -23.26
N ASN A 356 -4.29 8.86 -23.14
CA ASN A 356 -3.83 7.53 -23.50
C ASN A 356 -4.05 6.57 -22.33
N LEU A 357 -4.69 5.45 -22.60
CA LEU A 357 -4.93 4.43 -21.58
C LEU A 357 -3.64 3.74 -21.17
N HIS A 358 -3.50 3.46 -19.87
CA HIS A 358 -2.38 2.71 -19.34
C HIS A 358 -2.62 1.21 -19.52
N PHE A 359 -1.83 0.62 -20.40
CA PHE A 359 -1.85 -0.80 -20.73
C PHE A 359 -0.44 -1.34 -20.82
N VAL A 360 -0.33 -2.62 -20.49
CA VAL A 360 0.90 -3.41 -20.61
C VAL A 360 0.61 -4.63 -21.45
N ASP A 361 1.47 -4.91 -22.42
CA ASP A 361 1.42 -6.16 -23.16
C ASP A 361 2.12 -7.26 -22.33
N ASP A 362 1.50 -8.44 -22.22
CA ASP A 362 2.03 -9.57 -21.46
C ASP A 362 3.46 -9.88 -21.93
N PRO A 363 4.46 -9.87 -21.03
CA PRO A 363 5.86 -10.08 -21.38
C PRO A 363 6.11 -11.43 -22.09
N SER A 364 5.26 -12.44 -21.90
CA SER A 364 5.38 -13.73 -22.61
C SER A 364 5.13 -13.65 -24.12
N VAL A 365 4.51 -12.57 -24.61
CA VAL A 365 4.29 -12.32 -26.05
C VAL A 365 5.53 -11.71 -26.71
N LEU A 366 6.47 -11.19 -25.92
CA LEU A 366 7.69 -10.54 -26.38
C LEU A 366 8.91 -11.16 -25.68
N ALA A 367 9.62 -12.07 -26.35
CA ALA A 367 10.99 -12.38 -25.94
C ALA A 367 11.79 -11.05 -25.85
N ARG A 368 12.74 -10.93 -24.91
CA ARG A 368 13.56 -9.70 -24.75
C ARG A 368 14.08 -9.21 -26.11
N GLY A 369 13.57 -8.06 -26.59
CA GLY A 369 13.93 -7.45 -27.86
C GLY A 369 13.10 -7.84 -29.09
N GLY A 370 11.96 -8.52 -28.91
CA GLY A 370 11.03 -8.90 -29.99
C GLY A 370 10.07 -7.79 -30.44
N VAL A 371 9.46 -7.98 -31.62
CA VAL A 371 8.46 -7.06 -32.21
C VAL A 371 7.06 -7.49 -31.80
N ILE A 372 6.22 -6.53 -31.41
CA ILE A 372 4.80 -6.74 -31.04
C ILE A 372 4.06 -7.41 -32.20
N ASN A 373 3.23 -8.41 -31.91
CA ASN A 373 2.20 -8.87 -32.83
C ASN A 373 0.91 -8.05 -32.57
N PRO A 374 0.62 -7.00 -33.37
CA PRO A 374 -0.46 -6.06 -33.08
C PRO A 374 -1.87 -6.65 -33.30
N THR A 375 -1.99 -7.89 -33.79
CA THR A 375 -3.29 -8.51 -34.12
C THR A 375 -3.80 -9.50 -33.07
N ASN A 376 -3.11 -9.73 -31.94
CA ASN A 376 -3.60 -10.57 -30.85
C ASN A 376 -3.96 -9.76 -29.58
N PRO A 377 -5.20 -9.26 -29.47
CA PRO A 377 -5.64 -8.44 -28.33
C PRO A 377 -5.78 -9.19 -27.00
N GLN A 378 -5.54 -10.51 -26.94
CA GLN A 378 -5.71 -11.31 -25.71
C GLN A 378 -4.63 -11.09 -24.63
N HIS A 379 -3.66 -10.22 -24.86
CA HIS A 379 -2.48 -10.06 -23.99
C HIS A 379 -2.24 -8.65 -23.48
N ARG A 380 -3.16 -7.72 -23.77
CA ARG A 380 -3.05 -6.36 -23.27
C ARG A 380 -3.80 -6.24 -21.94
N ARG A 381 -3.08 -5.96 -20.87
CA ARG A 381 -3.62 -5.82 -19.52
C ARG A 381 -3.76 -4.33 -19.19
N GLY A 382 -4.99 -3.91 -18.92
CA GLY A 382 -5.30 -2.54 -18.55
C GLY A 382 -5.47 -2.43 -17.05
N PHE A 383 -5.04 -1.30 -16.50
CA PHE A 383 -5.19 -1.02 -15.09
C PHE A 383 -6.07 0.21 -14.91
N ARG A 384 -7.02 0.14 -13.99
CA ARG A 384 -7.91 1.25 -13.59
C ARG A 384 -8.28 1.07 -12.12
N ASP A 385 -7.28 1.10 -11.25
CA ASP A 385 -7.46 0.68 -9.86
C ASP A 385 -8.47 1.57 -9.09
N LEU A 386 -8.54 2.87 -9.37
CA LEU A 386 -9.57 3.73 -8.76
C LEU A 386 -10.99 3.37 -9.21
N GLU A 387 -11.17 3.05 -10.50
CA GLU A 387 -12.46 2.60 -11.02
C GLU A 387 -12.86 1.25 -10.40
N PHE A 388 -11.92 0.30 -10.32
CA PHE A 388 -12.13 -0.97 -9.64
C PHE A 388 -12.60 -0.77 -8.19
N ARG A 389 -11.91 0.10 -7.43
CA ARG A 389 -12.29 0.40 -6.03
C ARG A 389 -13.63 1.12 -5.94
N GLN A 390 -13.94 2.01 -6.87
CA GLN A 390 -15.25 2.67 -6.95
C GLN A 390 -16.36 1.65 -7.19
N GLN A 391 -16.16 0.70 -8.13
CA GLN A 391 -17.11 -0.38 -8.41
C GLN A 391 -17.33 -1.23 -7.16
N LYS A 392 -16.27 -1.64 -6.45
CA LYS A 392 -16.38 -2.38 -5.18
C LYS A 392 -17.16 -1.61 -4.13
N LEU A 393 -16.93 -0.30 -4.01
CA LEU A 393 -17.67 0.55 -3.10
C LEU A 393 -19.16 0.61 -3.45
N VAL A 394 -19.51 0.72 -4.74
CA VAL A 394 -20.90 0.70 -5.22
C VAL A 394 -21.57 -0.64 -4.93
N GLU A 395 -20.90 -1.74 -5.28
CA GLU A 395 -21.37 -3.10 -5.03
C GLU A 395 -21.67 -3.31 -3.54
N PHE A 396 -20.76 -2.91 -2.66
CA PHE A 396 -20.94 -3.11 -1.22
C PHE A 396 -22.03 -2.20 -0.66
N ALA A 397 -22.16 -0.96 -1.14
CA ALA A 397 -23.21 -0.04 -0.69
C ALA A 397 -24.63 -0.48 -1.10
N THR A 398 -24.74 -1.26 -2.17
CA THR A 398 -26.00 -1.79 -2.72
C THR A 398 -26.25 -3.26 -2.37
N GLN A 399 -25.32 -3.90 -1.65
CA GLN A 399 -25.37 -5.31 -1.30
C GLN A 399 -26.65 -5.67 -0.53
N SER A 400 -27.37 -6.69 -1.01
CA SER A 400 -28.44 -7.32 -0.24
C SER A 400 -27.85 -8.16 0.89
N CYS A 401 -28.31 -7.91 2.12
CA CYS A 401 -27.90 -8.62 3.33
C CYS A 401 -28.97 -9.56 3.86
N LEU A 402 -29.96 -9.92 3.05
CA LEU A 402 -30.94 -10.94 3.41
C LEU A 402 -30.22 -12.28 3.45
N GLY A 403 -30.13 -12.90 4.64
CA GLY A 403 -29.72 -14.29 4.74
C GLY A 403 -30.77 -15.15 4.03
N CYS A 404 -30.35 -16.15 3.25
CA CYS A 404 -31.28 -17.19 2.82
C CYS A 404 -32.02 -17.69 4.06
N PRO A 405 -33.37 -17.62 4.13
CA PRO A 405 -34.08 -18.26 5.21
C PRO A 405 -33.73 -19.75 5.12
N CYS A 406 -33.12 -20.29 6.17
CA CYS A 406 -32.92 -21.73 6.32
C CYS A 406 -34.24 -22.42 5.98
N SER A 407 -34.24 -23.23 4.93
CA SER A 407 -35.32 -24.17 4.70
C SER A 407 -35.29 -25.18 5.85
N THR A 408 -36.01 -24.90 6.93
CA THR A 408 -36.38 -25.89 7.92
C THR A 408 -37.35 -26.87 7.25
N ARG A 409 -36.81 -27.78 6.42
CA ARG A 409 -37.52 -29.03 6.13
C ARG A 409 -37.45 -29.87 7.40
N SER A 410 -38.39 -29.62 8.31
CA SER A 410 -38.76 -30.59 9.33
C SER A 410 -39.25 -31.84 8.62
N TRP A 411 -38.40 -32.86 8.52
CA TRP A 411 -38.87 -34.21 8.26
C TRP A 411 -39.54 -34.72 9.53
N SER A 412 -40.84 -34.48 9.66
CA SER A 412 -41.68 -35.24 10.57
C SER A 412 -41.75 -36.67 10.04
N ARG A 413 -40.98 -37.58 10.62
CA ARG A 413 -41.29 -39.01 10.52
C ARG A 413 -42.54 -39.27 11.33
N THR A 414 -43.68 -39.34 10.66
CA THR A 414 -44.88 -39.98 11.19
C THR A 414 -44.92 -41.43 10.75
N ARG A 415 -44.90 -42.29 11.78
CA ARG A 415 -45.20 -43.74 11.87
C ARG A 415 -44.30 -44.72 11.12
#